data_AF-A0A968YCU2-F1
#
_entry.id   AF-A0A968YCU2-F1
#
_cell.length_a   1.000
_cell.length_b   1.000
_cell.length_c   1.000
_cell.angle_alpha   90.00
_cell.angle_beta   90.00
_cell.angle_gamma   90.00
#
_symmetry.space_group_name_H-M   'P 1'
#
loop_
_entity.id
_entity.type
_entity.pdbx_description
1 polymer ?
#
loop_
_entity_poly.entity_id
_entity_poly.type
_entity_poly.pdbx_seq_one_letter_code
_entity_poly.pdbx_strand_id
1 'polypeptide(L)'
;MNSYLHKVLLFLLTAQFVGVGFAFPYYTWFQQNSIELRIFAAILAAFALFTLVSVGFRKSWVMWAVLVVVSFKLTIDLYAWSLNLDRSCLLWGSTAINLGIIGIAFQSPAPTLSTVTLSQKIYYGFVLGLALLIGLWGMFFPAQVLQVLPFMVPPLHARFLGAMYLSGATFMGLNIGATHWAEVRVVTPMISIWTGMLGIISLFHLSNFDWARIQVWIWFIAYIAYPLIAAWIAWQQRSQSGHPPGLPLSSVLRTYLLLQGGLVTGLALILLVAPQGMVTVWPWKITPLLAQIYSAPFLSYGLGSLYTSTQRTWLEVRIVIYATLVFTLSVLLASLYHAQLFNFANPSPWFWFGGFILSSLALGLFGMLPTLRTQAHRSQ
;
A
#
# COMPACT_ATOMS: atom_id res chain seq x y z
N MET A 1 -4.53 -13.09 -24.39
CA MET A 1 -3.86 -11.96 -25.07
C MET A 1 -3.75 -12.26 -26.56
N ASN A 2 -4.10 -11.31 -27.43
CA ASN A 2 -3.94 -11.47 -28.89
C ASN A 2 -2.43 -11.50 -29.26
N SER A 3 -2.09 -12.22 -30.33
CA SER A 3 -0.75 -12.35 -30.91
C SER A 3 -0.04 -11.01 -31.12
N TYR A 4 -0.77 -9.96 -31.53
CA TYR A 4 -0.20 -8.61 -31.69
C TYR A 4 0.31 -8.03 -30.36
N LEU A 5 -0.56 -7.93 -29.34
CA LEU A 5 -0.20 -7.41 -28.01
C LEU A 5 0.93 -8.21 -27.37
N HIS A 6 0.97 -9.52 -27.61
CA HIS A 6 2.05 -10.37 -27.14
C HIS A 6 3.42 -9.98 -27.75
N LYS A 7 3.48 -9.76 -29.07
CA LYS A 7 4.70 -9.33 -29.76
C LYS A 7 5.15 -7.94 -29.29
N VAL A 8 4.20 -7.00 -29.15
CA VAL A 8 4.50 -5.66 -28.64
C VAL A 8 5.04 -5.73 -27.21
N LEU A 9 4.41 -6.51 -26.34
CA LEU A 9 4.88 -6.69 -24.96
C LEU A 9 6.31 -7.25 -24.92
N LEU A 10 6.61 -8.27 -25.73
CA LEU A 10 7.93 -8.88 -25.78
C LEU A 10 8.99 -7.87 -26.25
N PHE A 11 8.67 -7.08 -27.27
CA PHE A 11 9.54 -6.00 -27.76
C PHE A 11 9.82 -4.96 -26.67
N LEU A 12 8.77 -4.46 -26.01
CA LEU A 12 8.89 -3.46 -24.94
C LEU A 12 9.69 -4.00 -23.75
N LEU A 13 9.44 -5.23 -23.32
CA LEU A 13 10.19 -5.87 -22.23
C LEU A 13 11.65 -6.10 -22.60
N THR A 14 11.95 -6.44 -23.85
CA THR A 14 13.32 -6.60 -24.32
C THR A 14 14.06 -5.26 -24.26
N ALA A 15 13.43 -4.18 -24.74
CA ALA A 15 13.98 -2.83 -24.63
C ALA A 15 14.21 -2.42 -23.17
N GLN A 16 13.25 -2.74 -22.29
CA GLN A 16 13.33 -2.44 -20.87
C GLN A 16 14.42 -3.26 -20.15
N PHE A 17 14.63 -4.53 -20.56
CA PHE A 17 15.66 -5.41 -20.04
C PHE A 17 17.06 -4.84 -20.26
N VAL A 18 17.29 -4.04 -21.31
CA VAL A 18 18.59 -3.37 -21.52
C VAL A 18 18.97 -2.50 -20.31
N GLY A 19 18.01 -1.76 -19.77
CA GLY A 19 18.24 -0.90 -18.61
C GLY A 19 18.45 -1.67 -17.30
N VAL A 20 17.60 -2.66 -17.03
CA VAL A 20 17.64 -3.43 -15.77
C VAL A 20 18.76 -4.48 -15.77
N GLY A 21 18.98 -5.15 -16.90
CA GLY A 21 19.88 -6.28 -17.05
C GLY A 21 21.32 -5.92 -17.39
N PHE A 22 21.56 -4.74 -17.99
CA PHE A 22 22.91 -4.33 -18.38
C PHE A 22 23.31 -2.97 -17.79
N ALA A 23 22.55 -1.91 -18.04
CA ALA A 23 22.96 -0.55 -17.66
C ALA A 23 23.10 -0.39 -16.14
N PHE A 24 22.12 -0.88 -15.36
CA PHE A 24 22.17 -0.78 -13.91
C PHE A 24 23.26 -1.66 -13.26
N PRO A 25 23.44 -2.94 -13.64
CA PRO A 25 24.59 -3.73 -13.21
C PRO A 25 25.93 -3.06 -13.56
N TYR A 26 26.10 -2.54 -14.78
CA TYR A 26 27.31 -1.81 -15.17
C TYR A 26 27.59 -0.63 -14.22
N TYR A 27 26.59 0.20 -13.96
CA TYR A 27 26.71 1.31 -13.03
C TYR A 27 27.13 0.85 -11.61
N THR A 28 26.44 -0.14 -11.04
CA THR A 28 26.73 -0.63 -9.69
C THR A 28 28.08 -1.37 -9.58
N TRP A 29 28.61 -1.92 -10.68
CA TRP A 29 29.88 -2.63 -10.66
C TRP A 29 31.08 -1.70 -10.86
N PHE A 30 30.94 -0.73 -11.76
CA PHE A 30 32.05 0.11 -12.21
C PHE A 30 32.04 1.53 -11.63
N GLN A 31 30.88 2.06 -11.24
CA GLN A 31 30.75 3.45 -10.77
C GLN A 31 30.44 3.55 -9.27
N GLN A 32 29.86 2.52 -8.66
CA GLN A 32 29.54 2.51 -7.23
C GLN A 32 30.23 1.35 -6.51
N ASN A 33 30.78 1.59 -5.32
CA ASN A 33 31.47 0.57 -4.53
C ASN A 33 30.59 0.08 -3.37
N SER A 34 29.42 -0.48 -3.69
CA SER A 34 28.52 -1.10 -2.69
C SER A 34 28.20 -2.53 -3.10
N ILE A 35 28.63 -3.49 -2.28
CA ILE A 35 28.36 -4.92 -2.50
C ILE A 35 26.85 -5.22 -2.45
N GLU A 36 26.12 -4.53 -1.57
CA GLU A 36 24.67 -4.68 -1.45
C GLU A 36 23.97 -4.29 -2.75
N LEU A 37 24.34 -3.15 -3.35
CA LEU A 37 23.74 -2.70 -4.61
C LEU A 37 24.11 -3.59 -5.79
N ARG A 38 25.31 -4.19 -5.80
CA ARG A 38 25.72 -5.16 -6.83
C ARG A 38 24.90 -6.45 -6.76
N ILE A 39 24.75 -7.02 -5.56
CA ILE A 39 23.89 -8.19 -5.34
C ILE A 39 22.46 -7.85 -5.74
N PHE A 40 21.98 -6.68 -5.35
CA PHE A 40 20.65 -6.21 -5.69
C PHE A 40 20.44 -6.11 -7.20
N ALA A 41 21.35 -5.45 -7.93
CA ALA A 41 21.29 -5.34 -9.38
C ALA A 41 21.27 -6.70 -10.09
N ALA A 42 22.07 -7.67 -9.61
CA ALA A 42 22.08 -9.02 -10.15
C ALA A 42 20.72 -9.73 -9.94
N ILE A 43 20.09 -9.57 -8.78
CA ILE A 43 18.75 -10.12 -8.49
C ILE A 43 17.70 -9.51 -9.43
N LEU A 44 17.71 -8.19 -9.62
CA LEU A 44 16.76 -7.52 -10.52
C LEU A 44 16.95 -7.98 -11.97
N ALA A 45 18.20 -8.10 -12.44
CA ALA A 45 18.53 -8.58 -13.77
C ALA A 45 18.05 -10.03 -13.99
N ALA A 46 18.32 -10.92 -13.03
CA ALA A 46 17.87 -12.31 -13.09
C ALA A 46 16.32 -12.41 -13.14
N PHE A 47 15.63 -11.61 -12.32
CA PHE A 47 14.17 -11.57 -12.30
C PHE A 47 13.60 -10.99 -13.60
N ALA A 48 14.23 -9.97 -14.17
CA ALA A 48 13.82 -9.39 -15.45
C ALA A 48 13.98 -10.39 -16.61
N LEU A 49 15.08 -11.15 -16.63
CA LEU A 49 15.30 -12.22 -17.61
C LEU A 49 14.27 -13.34 -17.46
N PHE A 50 14.05 -13.78 -16.23
CA PHE A 50 13.03 -14.78 -15.91
C PHE A 50 11.64 -14.33 -16.40
N THR A 51 11.29 -13.07 -16.16
CA THR A 51 10.01 -12.49 -16.60
C THR A 51 9.91 -12.46 -18.12
N LEU A 52 10.97 -12.04 -18.82
CA LEU A 52 11.02 -11.98 -20.28
C LEU A 52 10.77 -13.36 -20.91
N VAL A 53 11.44 -14.40 -20.41
CA VAL A 53 11.23 -15.80 -20.83
C VAL A 53 9.81 -16.26 -20.49
N SER A 54 9.29 -15.85 -19.33
CA SER A 54 8.00 -16.30 -18.83
C SER A 54 6.80 -15.78 -19.61
N VAL A 55 6.96 -14.70 -20.39
CA VAL A 55 5.91 -14.18 -21.28
C VAL A 55 5.44 -15.25 -22.28
N GLY A 56 6.32 -16.16 -22.69
CA GLY A 56 5.99 -17.28 -23.57
C GLY A 56 4.99 -18.28 -22.97
N PHE A 57 4.93 -18.43 -21.64
CA PHE A 57 4.06 -19.42 -20.98
C PHE A 57 2.58 -19.03 -20.93
N ARG A 58 2.24 -17.75 -21.20
CA ARG A 58 0.87 -17.22 -21.23
C ARG A 58 0.04 -17.51 -19.96
N LYS A 59 0.69 -17.63 -18.80
CA LYS A 59 0.03 -17.82 -17.50
C LYS A 59 -0.41 -16.48 -16.91
N SER A 60 -1.45 -16.48 -16.07
CA SER A 60 -1.98 -15.26 -15.43
C SER A 60 -0.97 -14.55 -14.52
N TRP A 61 -0.09 -15.30 -13.85
CA TRP A 61 0.95 -14.74 -12.98
C TRP A 61 2.04 -13.98 -13.75
N VAL A 62 2.15 -14.16 -15.07
CA VAL A 62 3.17 -13.48 -15.89
C VAL A 62 2.98 -11.97 -15.84
N MET A 63 1.74 -11.48 -15.92
CA MET A 63 1.46 -10.03 -15.86
C MET A 63 1.88 -9.44 -14.51
N TRP A 64 1.77 -10.22 -13.43
CA TRP A 64 2.26 -9.82 -12.11
C TRP A 64 3.78 -9.63 -12.13
N ALA A 65 4.53 -10.59 -12.68
CA ALA A 65 5.99 -10.47 -12.81
C ALA A 65 6.40 -9.29 -13.72
N VAL A 66 5.66 -9.06 -14.81
CA VAL A 66 5.85 -7.90 -15.70
C VAL A 66 5.73 -6.58 -14.95
N LEU A 67 4.70 -6.41 -14.10
CA LEU A 67 4.53 -5.20 -13.31
C LEU A 67 5.64 -5.02 -12.25
N VAL A 68 6.19 -6.11 -11.72
CA VAL A 68 7.37 -6.07 -10.84
C VAL A 68 8.60 -5.57 -11.62
N VAL A 69 8.86 -6.06 -12.83
CA VAL A 69 9.99 -5.56 -13.65
C VAL A 69 9.83 -4.08 -13.99
N VAL A 70 8.61 -3.64 -14.32
CA VAL A 70 8.31 -2.21 -14.50
C VAL A 70 8.65 -1.41 -13.24
N SER A 71 8.31 -1.90 -12.05
CA SER A 71 8.66 -1.22 -10.79
C SER A 71 10.17 -1.11 -10.57
N PHE A 72 10.94 -2.13 -10.95
CA PHE A 72 12.40 -2.12 -10.88
C PHE A 72 12.96 -1.07 -11.83
N LYS A 73 12.49 -1.06 -13.08
CA LYS A 73 12.95 -0.09 -14.08
C LYS A 73 12.61 1.34 -13.68
N LEU A 74 11.38 1.61 -13.23
CA LEU A 74 10.98 2.94 -12.78
C LEU A 74 11.80 3.41 -11.58
N THR A 75 12.14 2.51 -10.65
CA THR A 75 13.04 2.85 -9.55
C THR A 75 14.44 3.24 -10.03
N ILE A 76 14.99 2.51 -11.00
CA ILE A 76 16.28 2.85 -11.63
C ILE A 76 16.20 4.20 -12.36
N ASP A 77 15.08 4.51 -13.01
CA ASP A 77 14.87 5.79 -13.67
C ASP A 77 14.80 6.95 -12.68
N LEU A 78 14.12 6.76 -11.55
CA LEU A 78 14.08 7.74 -10.46
C LEU A 78 15.46 7.97 -9.84
N TYR A 79 16.25 6.90 -9.69
CA TYR A 79 17.63 7.01 -9.26
C TYR A 79 18.47 7.85 -10.25
N ALA A 80 18.43 7.51 -11.54
CA ALA A 80 19.17 8.23 -12.58
C ALA A 80 18.75 9.71 -12.66
N TRP A 81 17.45 9.98 -12.54
CA TRP A 81 16.90 11.33 -12.46
C TRP A 81 17.42 12.09 -11.24
N SER A 82 17.42 11.47 -10.05
CA SER A 82 17.86 12.11 -8.80
C SER A 82 19.34 12.54 -8.83
N LEU A 83 20.18 11.78 -9.53
CA LEU A 83 21.60 12.08 -9.70
C LEU A 83 21.90 12.99 -10.89
N ASN A 84 20.87 13.47 -11.60
CA ASN A 84 21.02 14.23 -12.84
C ASN A 84 21.89 13.53 -13.89
N LEU A 85 21.96 12.18 -13.86
CA LEU A 85 22.78 11.39 -14.77
C LEU A 85 22.25 11.42 -16.19
N ASP A 86 20.94 11.66 -16.34
CA ASP A 86 20.30 11.74 -17.64
C ASP A 86 19.13 12.74 -17.55
N ARG A 87 19.22 13.87 -18.28
CA ARG A 87 18.09 14.81 -18.47
C ARG A 87 17.51 14.71 -19.89
N SER A 88 17.81 13.64 -20.62
CA SER A 88 17.58 13.52 -22.06
C SER A 88 16.28 12.79 -22.45
N CYS A 89 16.06 12.66 -23.76
CA CYS A 89 15.00 11.88 -24.41
C CYS A 89 14.92 10.41 -23.93
N LEU A 90 16.00 9.84 -23.39
CA LEU A 90 16.07 8.43 -22.97
C LEU A 90 15.17 8.12 -21.76
N LEU A 91 15.08 9.02 -20.77
CA LEU A 91 14.18 8.83 -19.62
C LEU A 91 12.70 8.95 -20.03
N TRP A 92 12.39 9.89 -20.94
CA TRP A 92 11.05 10.03 -21.49
C TRP A 92 10.65 8.81 -22.33
N GLY A 93 11.57 8.29 -23.15
CA GLY A 93 11.40 7.03 -23.89
C GLY A 93 11.20 5.84 -22.95
N SER A 94 12.01 5.72 -21.90
CA SER A 94 11.84 4.69 -20.87
C SER A 94 10.47 4.78 -20.20
N THR A 95 10.05 5.98 -19.80
CA THR A 95 8.74 6.21 -19.18
C THR A 95 7.61 5.82 -20.13
N ALA A 96 7.69 6.18 -21.41
CA ALA A 96 6.71 5.78 -22.42
C ALA A 96 6.64 4.25 -22.60
N ILE A 97 7.79 3.56 -22.62
CA ILE A 97 7.87 2.09 -22.65
C ILE A 97 7.19 1.48 -21.42
N ASN A 98 7.51 1.98 -20.22
CA ASN A 98 6.90 1.53 -18.97
C ASN A 98 5.37 1.70 -18.99
N LEU A 99 4.87 2.86 -19.42
CA LEU A 99 3.43 3.13 -19.54
C LEU A 99 2.76 2.21 -20.58
N GLY A 100 3.43 1.93 -21.70
CA GLY A 100 2.96 0.97 -22.70
C GLY A 100 2.84 -0.44 -22.13
N ILE A 101 3.84 -0.91 -21.37
CA ILE A 101 3.81 -2.22 -20.71
C ILE A 101 2.66 -2.28 -19.68
N ILE A 102 2.50 -1.25 -18.85
CA ILE A 102 1.39 -1.17 -17.87
C ILE A 102 0.05 -1.22 -18.61
N GLY A 103 -0.13 -0.44 -19.68
CA GLY A 103 -1.34 -0.43 -20.49
C GLY A 103 -1.68 -1.83 -21.04
N ILE A 104 -0.69 -2.53 -21.59
CA ILE A 104 -0.87 -3.90 -22.09
C ILE A 104 -1.24 -4.87 -20.96
N ALA A 105 -0.61 -4.75 -19.77
CA ALA A 105 -0.93 -5.59 -18.62
C ALA A 105 -2.37 -5.42 -18.14
N PHE A 106 -2.90 -4.19 -18.13
CA PHE A 106 -4.29 -3.89 -17.74
C PHE A 106 -5.32 -4.30 -18.81
N GLN A 107 -4.94 -4.26 -20.09
CA GLN A 107 -5.78 -4.72 -21.19
C GLN A 107 -5.75 -6.24 -21.38
N SER A 108 -4.71 -6.91 -20.87
CA SER A 108 -4.57 -8.37 -20.94
C SER A 108 -5.56 -9.04 -19.99
N PRO A 109 -6.58 -9.76 -20.49
CA PRO A 109 -7.59 -10.36 -19.61
C PRO A 109 -6.97 -11.44 -18.74
N ALA A 110 -7.21 -11.35 -17.43
CA ALA A 110 -6.97 -12.44 -16.49
C ALA A 110 -8.30 -13.13 -16.13
N PRO A 111 -8.29 -14.45 -15.85
CA PRO A 111 -9.49 -15.13 -15.39
C PRO A 111 -10.09 -14.46 -14.16
N THR A 112 -11.35 -14.12 -14.25
CA THR A 112 -12.11 -13.52 -13.17
C THR A 112 -12.73 -14.63 -12.31
N LEU A 113 -12.40 -14.69 -11.02
CA LEU A 113 -12.70 -15.83 -10.16
C LEU A 113 -13.41 -15.38 -8.88
N SER A 114 -14.37 -16.18 -8.40
CA SER A 114 -15.06 -15.95 -7.14
C SER A 114 -14.19 -16.26 -5.91
N THR A 115 -13.07 -16.96 -6.10
CA THR A 115 -12.12 -17.35 -5.06
C THR A 115 -10.80 -16.60 -5.16
N VAL A 116 -10.12 -16.47 -4.02
CA VAL A 116 -8.78 -15.88 -3.94
C VAL A 116 -7.76 -16.90 -4.43
N THR A 117 -7.05 -16.53 -5.50
CA THR A 117 -6.01 -17.37 -6.13
C THR A 117 -4.73 -17.43 -5.31
N LEU A 118 -3.92 -18.47 -5.52
CA LEU A 118 -2.60 -18.58 -4.91
C LEU A 118 -1.71 -17.37 -5.24
N SER A 119 -1.74 -16.86 -6.48
CA SER A 119 -0.95 -15.69 -6.88
C SER A 119 -1.35 -14.44 -6.10
N GLN A 120 -2.64 -14.23 -5.84
CA GLN A 120 -3.11 -13.13 -4.98
C GLN A 120 -2.65 -13.32 -3.53
N LYS A 121 -2.70 -14.55 -2.99
CA LYS A 121 -2.19 -14.85 -1.65
C LYS A 121 -0.69 -14.60 -1.53
N ILE A 122 0.10 -14.99 -2.54
CA ILE A 122 1.54 -14.71 -2.60
C ILE A 122 1.78 -13.20 -2.62
N TYR A 123 1.02 -12.45 -3.42
CA TYR A 123 1.11 -10.99 -3.44
C TYR A 123 0.81 -10.38 -2.07
N TYR A 124 -0.29 -10.79 -1.41
CA TYR A 124 -0.59 -10.36 -0.04
C TYR A 124 0.51 -10.76 0.94
N GLY A 125 1.17 -11.91 0.75
CA GLY A 125 2.33 -12.35 1.51
C GLY A 125 3.54 -11.42 1.39
N PHE A 126 3.85 -10.93 0.18
CA PHE A 126 4.91 -9.94 -0.01
C PHE A 126 4.60 -8.62 0.71
N VAL A 127 3.36 -8.12 0.57
CA VAL A 127 2.92 -6.90 1.26
C VAL A 127 2.93 -7.11 2.78
N LEU A 128 2.50 -8.28 3.26
CA LEU A 128 2.54 -8.67 4.67
C LEU A 128 3.96 -8.62 5.23
N GLY A 129 4.94 -9.19 4.51
CA GLY A 129 6.33 -9.23 4.96
C GLY A 129 6.90 -7.84 5.23
N LEU A 130 6.72 -6.91 4.28
CA LEU A 130 7.17 -5.53 4.47
C LEU A 130 6.38 -4.81 5.57
N ALA A 131 5.06 -5.00 5.63
CA ALA A 131 4.22 -4.39 6.64
C ALA A 131 4.56 -4.88 8.06
N LEU A 132 4.83 -6.18 8.24
CA LEU A 132 5.28 -6.71 9.53
C LEU A 132 6.65 -6.15 9.90
N LEU A 133 7.60 -6.11 8.97
CA LEU A 133 8.94 -5.57 9.22
C LEU A 133 8.87 -4.12 9.73
N ILE A 134 8.18 -3.24 9.00
CA ILE A 134 8.03 -1.84 9.39
C ILE A 134 7.16 -1.71 10.65
N GLY A 135 6.09 -2.49 10.75
CA GLY A 135 5.16 -2.48 11.89
C GLY A 135 5.85 -2.82 13.21
N LEU A 136 6.60 -3.92 13.23
CA LEU A 136 7.31 -4.39 14.41
C LEU A 136 8.46 -3.46 14.81
N TRP A 137 9.28 -3.00 13.86
CA TRP A 137 10.36 -2.05 14.16
C TRP A 137 9.82 -0.70 14.63
N GLY A 138 8.79 -0.16 13.96
CA GLY A 138 8.18 1.11 14.35
C GLY A 138 7.57 1.04 15.76
N MET A 139 6.88 -0.05 16.08
CA MET A 139 6.17 -0.20 17.36
C MET A 139 7.12 -0.50 18.54
N PHE A 140 8.05 -1.44 18.35
CA PHE A 140 8.85 -2.00 19.45
C PHE A 140 10.31 -1.52 19.44
N PHE A 141 10.85 -1.10 18.30
CA PHE A 141 12.25 -0.66 18.14
C PHE A 141 12.36 0.74 17.51
N PRO A 142 11.64 1.75 18.03
CA PRO A 142 11.50 3.07 17.40
C PRO A 142 12.83 3.82 17.20
N ALA A 143 13.83 3.58 18.06
CA ALA A 143 15.16 4.19 17.94
C ALA A 143 15.96 3.62 16.75
N GLN A 144 15.57 2.44 16.27
CA GLN A 144 16.25 1.71 15.20
C GLN A 144 15.45 1.76 13.88
N VAL A 145 14.47 2.67 13.77
CA VAL A 145 13.55 2.71 12.63
C VAL A 145 14.26 2.94 11.28
N LEU A 146 15.44 3.57 11.28
CA LEU A 146 16.28 3.70 10.07
C LEU A 146 16.69 2.38 9.45
N GLN A 147 16.75 1.28 10.21
CA GLN A 147 17.09 -0.02 9.63
C GLN A 147 16.06 -0.48 8.59
N VAL A 148 14.80 -0.02 8.74
CA VAL A 148 13.66 -0.44 7.92
C VAL A 148 13.00 0.70 7.14
N LEU A 149 13.18 1.96 7.56
CA LEU A 149 12.67 3.16 6.87
C LEU A 149 13.82 3.95 6.23
N PRO A 150 13.55 4.62 5.09
CA PRO A 150 14.55 5.43 4.41
C PRO A 150 14.86 6.74 5.13
N PHE A 151 14.01 7.19 6.05
CA PHE A 151 14.17 8.45 6.79
C PHE A 151 13.97 8.27 8.29
N MET A 152 14.58 9.17 9.07
CA MET A 152 14.42 9.21 10.52
C MET A 152 13.09 9.84 10.92
N VAL A 153 12.50 9.29 11.98
CA VAL A 153 11.35 9.91 12.66
C VAL A 153 11.49 9.77 14.18
N PRO A 154 10.96 10.72 14.98
CA PRO A 154 10.97 10.60 16.44
C PRO A 154 10.18 9.38 16.95
N PRO A 155 10.40 8.93 18.21
CA PRO A 155 9.84 7.67 18.69
C PRO A 155 8.31 7.56 18.67
N LEU A 156 7.56 8.63 18.94
CA LEU A 156 6.10 8.62 18.81
C LEU A 156 5.67 8.42 17.35
N HIS A 157 6.37 9.05 16.40
CA HIS A 157 6.06 8.95 14.97
C HIS A 157 6.38 7.55 14.44
N ALA A 158 7.50 6.97 14.87
CA ALA A 158 7.87 5.60 14.55
C ALA A 158 6.79 4.62 15.03
N ARG A 159 6.27 4.78 16.26
CA ARG A 159 5.19 3.94 16.79
C ARG A 159 3.85 4.17 16.09
N PHE A 160 3.55 5.42 15.74
CA PHE A 160 2.35 5.74 14.99
C PHE A 160 2.35 5.08 13.59
N LEU A 161 3.47 5.20 12.86
CA LEU A 161 3.68 4.46 11.61
C LEU A 161 3.65 2.96 11.85
N GLY A 162 4.31 2.47 12.91
CA GLY A 162 4.31 1.06 13.30
C GLY A 162 2.89 0.51 13.48
N ALA A 163 2.03 1.22 14.21
CA ALA A 163 0.62 0.87 14.41
C ALA A 163 -0.17 0.83 13.09
N MET A 164 0.10 1.76 12.16
CA MET A 164 -0.48 1.69 10.82
C MET A 164 -0.04 0.42 10.12
N TYR A 165 1.27 0.16 10.03
CA TYR A 165 1.80 -1.02 9.34
C TYR A 165 1.41 -2.35 9.99
N LEU A 166 1.21 -2.42 11.31
CA LEU A 166 0.64 -3.60 11.99
C LEU A 166 -0.83 -3.86 11.60
N SER A 167 -1.61 -2.80 11.40
CA SER A 167 -2.94 -2.93 10.78
C SER A 167 -2.84 -3.37 9.31
N GLY A 168 -1.91 -2.80 8.54
CA GLY A 168 -1.55 -3.26 7.19
C GLY A 168 -1.24 -4.75 7.13
N ALA A 169 -0.43 -5.23 8.08
CA ALA A 169 -0.12 -6.65 8.24
C ALA A 169 -1.36 -7.47 8.60
N THR A 170 -2.24 -6.95 9.47
CA THR A 170 -3.50 -7.61 9.82
C THR A 170 -4.41 -7.78 8.60
N PHE A 171 -4.55 -6.74 7.76
CA PHE A 171 -5.26 -6.84 6.47
C PHE A 171 -4.71 -7.99 5.62
N MET A 172 -3.38 -8.03 5.43
CA MET A 172 -2.76 -9.00 4.54
C MET A 172 -2.84 -10.43 5.09
N GLY A 173 -2.60 -10.62 6.39
CA GLY A 173 -2.71 -11.92 7.05
C GLY A 173 -4.12 -12.51 6.92
N LEU A 174 -5.15 -11.69 7.15
CA LEU A 174 -6.54 -12.10 6.96
C LEU A 174 -6.88 -12.35 5.47
N ASN A 175 -6.37 -11.54 4.54
CA ASN A 175 -6.56 -11.75 3.11
C ASN A 175 -5.94 -13.07 2.60
N ILE A 176 -4.79 -13.49 3.15
CA ILE A 176 -4.17 -14.78 2.83
C ILE A 176 -5.05 -15.94 3.29
N GLY A 177 -5.67 -15.80 4.46
CA GLY A 177 -6.64 -16.75 5.01
C GLY A 177 -8.00 -16.75 4.30
N ALA A 178 -8.32 -15.69 3.55
CA ALA A 178 -9.60 -15.57 2.85
C ALA A 178 -9.75 -16.60 1.72
N THR A 179 -11.00 -16.99 1.47
CA THR A 179 -11.34 -17.95 0.41
C THR A 179 -12.01 -17.27 -0.77
N HIS A 180 -12.90 -16.31 -0.50
CA HIS A 180 -13.71 -15.65 -1.53
C HIS A 180 -13.15 -14.28 -1.89
N TRP A 181 -13.21 -13.92 -3.17
CA TRP A 181 -12.85 -12.59 -3.66
C TRP A 181 -13.63 -11.49 -2.91
N ALA A 182 -14.91 -11.73 -2.60
CA ALA A 182 -15.76 -10.80 -1.89
C ALA A 182 -15.23 -10.38 -0.50
N GLU A 183 -14.42 -11.22 0.14
CA GLU A 183 -13.79 -10.91 1.44
C GLU A 183 -12.65 -9.89 1.30
N VAL A 184 -11.92 -9.93 0.18
CA VAL A 184 -10.71 -9.13 -0.04
C VAL A 184 -10.95 -7.95 -0.98
N ARG A 185 -12.08 -7.91 -1.69
CA ARG A 185 -12.35 -6.94 -2.77
C ARG A 185 -12.28 -5.48 -2.35
N VAL A 186 -12.51 -5.19 -1.07
CA VAL A 186 -12.34 -3.84 -0.51
C VAL A 186 -10.88 -3.56 -0.19
N VAL A 187 -10.20 -4.52 0.43
CA VAL A 187 -8.82 -4.38 0.88
C VAL A 187 -7.86 -4.29 -0.31
N THR A 188 -8.11 -4.99 -1.42
CA THR A 188 -7.24 -4.94 -2.61
C THR A 188 -7.03 -3.51 -3.13
N PRO A 189 -8.08 -2.72 -3.46
CA PRO A 189 -7.88 -1.31 -3.85
C PRO A 189 -7.34 -0.43 -2.72
N MET A 190 -7.63 -0.73 -1.44
CA MET A 190 -7.02 -0.01 -0.30
C MET A 190 -5.49 -0.11 -0.30
N ILE A 191 -4.91 -1.27 -0.66
CA ILE A 191 -3.45 -1.41 -0.82
C ILE A 191 -2.95 -0.41 -1.86
N SER A 192 -3.65 -0.31 -3.01
CA SER A 192 -3.29 0.62 -4.08
C SER A 192 -3.35 2.08 -3.64
N ILE A 193 -4.42 2.47 -2.96
CA ILE A 193 -4.58 3.84 -2.46
C ILE A 193 -3.47 4.19 -1.47
N TRP A 194 -3.22 3.34 -0.47
CA TRP A 194 -2.21 3.62 0.54
C TRP A 194 -0.82 3.68 -0.10
N THR A 195 -0.38 2.57 -0.68
CA THR A 195 1.00 2.45 -1.16
C THR A 195 1.27 3.38 -2.35
N GLY A 196 0.26 3.60 -3.20
CA GLY A 196 0.35 4.50 -4.35
C GLY A 196 0.44 5.96 -3.93
N MET A 197 -0.35 6.38 -2.95
CA MET A 197 -0.27 7.76 -2.44
C MET A 197 1.08 8.02 -1.76
N LEU A 198 1.62 7.05 -1.01
CA LEU A 198 2.99 7.15 -0.48
C LEU A 198 4.03 7.25 -1.59
N GLY A 199 3.90 6.46 -2.66
CA GLY A 199 4.74 6.56 -3.86
C GLY A 199 4.70 7.96 -4.46
N ILE A 200 3.49 8.49 -4.73
CA ILE A 200 3.27 9.82 -5.30
C ILE A 200 3.89 10.91 -4.41
N ILE A 201 3.65 10.89 -3.10
CA ILE A 201 4.26 11.85 -2.16
C ILE A 201 5.79 11.74 -2.22
N SER A 202 6.32 10.51 -2.28
CA SER A 202 7.77 10.29 -2.33
C SER A 202 8.39 10.87 -3.61
N LEU A 203 7.68 10.89 -4.74
CA LEU A 203 8.13 11.52 -5.97
C LEU A 203 8.30 13.05 -5.82
N PHE A 204 7.38 13.71 -5.13
CA PHE A 204 7.49 15.15 -4.85
C PHE A 204 8.63 15.52 -3.90
N HIS A 205 9.10 14.53 -3.12
CA HIS A 205 10.14 14.69 -2.13
C HIS A 205 11.38 13.85 -2.45
N LEU A 206 11.61 13.55 -3.73
CA LEU A 206 12.65 12.63 -4.19
C LEU A 206 14.05 13.04 -3.71
N SER A 207 14.31 14.35 -3.62
CA SER A 207 15.59 14.92 -3.13
C SER A 207 15.89 14.61 -1.66
N ASN A 208 14.89 14.19 -0.88
CA ASN A 208 15.06 13.87 0.54
C ASN A 208 15.53 12.43 0.78
N PHE A 209 15.57 11.60 -0.27
CA PHE A 209 15.95 10.20 -0.17
C PHE A 209 17.44 10.01 -0.49
N ASP A 210 18.15 9.34 0.43
CA ASP A 210 19.55 8.97 0.25
C ASP A 210 19.66 7.63 -0.50
N TRP A 211 19.91 7.70 -1.81
CA TRP A 211 20.04 6.54 -2.69
C TRP A 211 21.27 5.65 -2.41
N ALA A 212 22.17 6.05 -1.52
CA ALA A 212 23.21 5.15 -1.01
C ALA A 212 22.63 4.05 -0.12
N ARG A 213 21.42 4.26 0.43
CA ARG A 213 20.77 3.33 1.37
C ARG A 213 19.85 2.37 0.63
N ILE A 214 20.02 1.07 0.87
CA ILE A 214 19.17 0.03 0.27
C ILE A 214 17.68 0.19 0.62
N GLN A 215 17.37 0.80 1.78
CA GLN A 215 16.00 1.10 2.21
C GLN A 215 15.26 2.00 1.21
N VAL A 216 15.95 2.93 0.53
CA VAL A 216 15.36 3.80 -0.50
C VAL A 216 14.94 2.99 -1.72
N TRP A 217 15.79 2.06 -2.16
CA TRP A 217 15.49 1.17 -3.28
C TRP A 217 14.29 0.28 -2.98
N ILE A 218 14.28 -0.35 -1.80
CA ILE A 218 13.16 -1.18 -1.33
C ILE A 218 11.88 -0.34 -1.25
N TRP A 219 11.96 0.90 -0.73
CA TRP A 219 10.85 1.83 -0.65
C TRP A 219 10.23 2.08 -2.03
N PHE A 220 11.00 2.59 -3.00
CA PHE A 220 10.44 2.92 -4.31
C PHE A 220 9.93 1.69 -5.07
N ILE A 221 10.61 0.55 -4.99
CA ILE A 221 10.12 -0.68 -5.60
C ILE A 221 8.80 -1.10 -4.98
N ALA A 222 8.67 -1.11 -3.66
CA ALA A 222 7.44 -1.46 -2.97
C ALA A 222 6.29 -0.50 -3.31
N TYR A 223 6.52 0.82 -3.22
CA TYR A 223 5.50 1.84 -3.47
C TYR A 223 5.24 2.12 -4.97
N ILE A 224 5.87 1.39 -5.88
CA ILE A 224 5.49 1.30 -7.29
C ILE A 224 4.83 -0.06 -7.58
N ALA A 225 5.47 -1.16 -7.17
CA ALA A 225 4.97 -2.52 -7.43
C ALA A 225 3.63 -2.78 -6.75
N TYR A 226 3.55 -2.55 -5.43
CA TYR A 226 2.36 -2.86 -4.66
C TYR A 226 1.12 -2.13 -5.19
N PRO A 227 1.13 -0.82 -5.42
CA PRO A 227 -0.08 -0.16 -5.88
C PRO A 227 -0.47 -0.50 -7.30
N LEU A 228 0.50 -0.68 -8.20
CA LEU A 228 0.22 -1.09 -9.59
C LEU A 228 -0.40 -2.48 -9.64
N ILE A 229 0.16 -3.43 -8.87
CA ILE A 229 -0.34 -4.80 -8.82
C ILE A 229 -1.72 -4.87 -8.15
N ALA A 230 -1.93 -4.16 -7.04
CA ALA A 230 -3.24 -4.07 -6.40
C ALA A 230 -4.29 -3.46 -7.33
N ALA A 231 -3.96 -2.35 -8.01
CA ALA A 231 -4.83 -1.73 -9.00
C ALA A 231 -5.14 -2.69 -10.15
N TRP A 232 -4.14 -3.43 -10.64
CA TRP A 232 -4.33 -4.43 -11.68
C TRP A 232 -5.24 -5.56 -11.22
N ILE A 233 -5.04 -6.13 -10.03
CA ILE A 233 -5.93 -7.17 -9.49
C ILE A 233 -7.37 -6.65 -9.36
N ALA A 234 -7.56 -5.47 -8.75
CA ALA A 234 -8.87 -4.87 -8.57
C ALA A 234 -9.55 -4.59 -9.94
N TRP A 235 -8.77 -4.12 -10.92
CA TRP A 235 -9.24 -3.91 -12.28
C TRP A 235 -9.69 -5.21 -12.94
N GLN A 236 -8.89 -6.28 -12.89
CA GLN A 236 -9.24 -7.56 -13.52
C GLN A 236 -10.46 -8.23 -12.85
N GLN A 237 -10.65 -8.00 -11.55
CA GLN A 237 -11.75 -8.59 -10.78
C GLN A 237 -13.00 -7.68 -10.67
N ARG A 238 -13.01 -6.50 -11.32
CA ARG A 238 -14.07 -5.48 -11.18
C ARG A 238 -15.48 -5.97 -11.57
N SER A 239 -15.58 -7.00 -12.42
CA SER A 239 -16.84 -7.60 -12.82
C SER A 239 -17.39 -8.63 -11.82
N GLN A 240 -16.62 -9.04 -10.79
CA GLN A 240 -17.11 -9.93 -9.74
C GLN A 240 -17.86 -9.16 -8.67
N SER A 241 -19.16 -9.05 -8.88
CA SER A 241 -20.11 -8.45 -7.94
C SER A 241 -20.83 -9.47 -7.04
N GLY A 242 -20.47 -10.76 -7.13
CA GLY A 242 -21.05 -11.81 -6.30
C GLY A 242 -20.87 -11.53 -4.81
N HIS A 243 -21.91 -11.83 -4.03
CA HIS A 243 -21.92 -11.71 -2.57
C HIS A 243 -22.04 -13.11 -1.96
N PRO A 244 -21.26 -13.44 -0.93
CA PRO A 244 -21.42 -14.71 -0.24
C PRO A 244 -22.73 -14.73 0.57
N PRO A 245 -23.31 -15.91 0.83
CA PRO A 245 -24.53 -16.01 1.62
C PRO A 245 -24.30 -15.49 3.04
N GLY A 246 -25.32 -14.85 3.62
CA GLY A 246 -25.29 -14.32 4.97
C GLY A 246 -26.32 -13.23 5.19
N LEU A 247 -26.53 -12.89 6.47
CA LEU A 247 -27.42 -11.80 6.84
C LEU A 247 -26.87 -10.44 6.33
N PRO A 248 -27.75 -9.54 5.86
CA PRO A 248 -27.35 -8.19 5.50
C PRO A 248 -26.72 -7.43 6.68
N LEU A 249 -25.80 -6.52 6.38
CA LEU A 249 -25.25 -5.59 7.37
C LEU A 249 -26.37 -4.77 8.03
N SER A 250 -26.22 -4.52 9.33
CA SER A 250 -27.09 -3.61 10.06
C SER A 250 -26.97 -2.17 9.54
N SER A 251 -28.02 -1.37 9.69
CA SER A 251 -27.98 0.07 9.38
C SER A 251 -27.00 0.81 10.29
N VAL A 252 -26.83 0.37 11.54
CA VAL A 252 -25.91 0.95 12.52
C VAL A 252 -24.46 0.83 12.04
N LEU A 253 -24.03 -0.38 11.67
CA LEU A 253 -22.67 -0.59 11.16
C LEU A 253 -22.44 0.18 9.85
N ARG A 254 -23.41 0.16 8.93
CA ARG A 254 -23.31 0.89 7.66
C ARG A 254 -23.17 2.39 7.89
N THR A 255 -23.95 2.96 8.80
CA THR A 255 -23.90 4.39 9.15
C THR A 255 -22.56 4.75 9.81
N TYR A 256 -22.08 3.91 10.72
CA TYR A 256 -20.75 4.09 11.32
C TYR A 256 -19.65 4.13 10.25
N LEU A 257 -19.64 3.17 9.31
CA LEU A 257 -18.66 3.12 8.21
C LEU A 257 -18.75 4.35 7.30
N LEU A 258 -19.96 4.83 7.00
CA LEU A 258 -20.14 6.05 6.21
C LEU A 258 -19.57 7.29 6.90
N LEU A 259 -19.91 7.49 8.18
CA LEU A 259 -19.47 8.65 8.95
C LEU A 259 -17.96 8.61 9.20
N GLN A 260 -17.43 7.46 9.63
CA GLN A 260 -16.00 7.28 9.87
C GLN A 260 -15.22 7.40 8.55
N GLY A 261 -15.71 6.81 7.46
CA GLY A 261 -15.12 6.94 6.14
C GLY A 261 -15.06 8.39 5.66
N GLY A 262 -16.18 9.12 5.72
CA GLY A 262 -16.24 10.53 5.32
C GLY A 262 -15.31 11.43 6.14
N LEU A 263 -15.34 11.30 7.47
CA LEU A 263 -14.49 12.08 8.38
C LEU A 263 -13.00 11.81 8.12
N VAL A 264 -12.61 10.54 8.03
CA VAL A 264 -11.21 10.15 7.86
C VAL A 264 -10.69 10.50 6.46
N THR A 265 -11.52 10.37 5.42
CA THR A 265 -11.17 10.88 4.09
C THR A 265 -10.98 12.39 4.11
N GLY A 266 -11.86 13.15 4.76
CA GLY A 266 -11.70 14.59 4.93
C GLY A 266 -10.38 14.95 5.62
N LEU A 267 -10.05 14.28 6.72
CA LEU A 267 -8.77 14.44 7.43
C LEU A 267 -7.58 14.16 6.52
N ALA A 268 -7.62 13.06 5.76
CA ALA A 268 -6.56 12.68 4.84
C ALA A 268 -6.34 13.75 3.76
N LEU A 269 -7.41 14.28 3.18
CA LEU A 269 -7.32 15.33 2.16
C LEU A 269 -6.69 16.60 2.73
N ILE A 270 -7.08 17.04 3.94
CA ILE A 270 -6.50 18.22 4.59
C ILE A 270 -5.01 17.99 4.90
N LEU A 271 -4.63 16.81 5.40
CA LEU A 271 -3.23 16.42 5.61
C LEU A 271 -2.41 16.47 4.31
N LEU A 272 -3.02 16.13 3.18
CA LEU A 272 -2.35 16.11 1.88
C LEU A 272 -2.19 17.51 1.27
N VAL A 273 -3.27 18.29 1.24
CA VAL A 273 -3.34 19.57 0.50
C VAL A 273 -3.02 20.80 1.33
N ALA A 274 -3.23 20.74 2.65
CA ALA A 274 -2.98 21.84 3.58
C ALA A 274 -2.01 21.42 4.73
N PRO A 275 -0.84 20.84 4.43
CA PRO A 275 0.05 20.28 5.45
C PRO A 275 0.56 21.34 6.44
N GLN A 276 0.75 22.59 6.00
CA GLN A 276 1.17 23.69 6.88
C GLN A 276 0.13 24.02 7.96
N GLY A 277 -1.15 24.02 7.60
CA GLY A 277 -2.23 24.18 8.58
C GLY A 277 -2.24 23.02 9.57
N MET A 278 -2.08 21.79 9.08
CA MET A 278 -2.06 20.60 9.93
C MET A 278 -0.91 20.58 10.93
N VAL A 279 0.27 21.11 10.58
CA VAL A 279 1.40 21.26 11.52
C VAL A 279 1.01 22.07 12.77
N THR A 280 0.09 23.03 12.64
CA THR A 280 -0.34 23.89 13.77
C THR A 280 -1.39 23.24 14.68
N VAL A 281 -2.24 22.37 14.12
CA VAL A 281 -3.38 21.78 14.86
C VAL A 281 -3.18 20.32 15.24
N TRP A 282 -2.19 19.64 14.66
CA TRP A 282 -1.92 18.23 14.96
C TRP A 282 -1.62 18.04 16.45
N PRO A 283 -2.09 16.95 17.08
CA PRO A 283 -1.98 16.75 18.53
C PRO A 283 -0.54 16.62 19.06
N TRP A 284 0.45 16.44 18.18
CA TRP A 284 1.87 16.54 18.49
C TRP A 284 2.61 17.24 17.34
N LYS A 285 3.87 17.63 17.56
CA LYS A 285 4.68 18.31 16.55
C LYS A 285 4.99 17.39 15.36
N ILE A 286 4.57 17.77 14.15
CA ILE A 286 4.88 17.09 12.88
C ILE A 286 5.52 18.07 11.88
N THR A 287 6.11 17.55 10.82
CA THR A 287 6.57 18.34 9.67
C THR A 287 5.53 18.30 8.53
N PRO A 288 5.59 19.22 7.55
CA PRO A 288 4.70 19.15 6.38
C PRO A 288 4.81 17.84 5.60
N LEU A 289 6.03 17.31 5.44
CA LEU A 289 6.26 16.00 4.80
C LEU A 289 5.57 14.88 5.59
N LEU A 290 5.69 14.87 6.92
CA LEU A 290 5.04 13.86 7.75
C LEU A 290 3.51 13.98 7.71
N ALA A 291 2.96 15.19 7.67
CA ALA A 291 1.53 15.39 7.46
C ALA A 291 1.06 14.71 6.17
N GLN A 292 1.78 14.93 5.06
CA GLN A 292 1.47 14.28 3.79
C GLN A 292 1.66 12.76 3.86
N ILE A 293 2.76 12.25 4.43
CA ILE A 293 2.98 10.80 4.61
C ILE A 293 1.83 10.17 5.40
N TYR A 294 1.32 10.83 6.45
CA TYR A 294 0.18 10.34 7.24
C TYR A 294 -1.13 10.35 6.44
N SER A 295 -1.28 11.25 5.47
CA SER A 295 -2.48 11.31 4.63
C SER A 295 -2.76 10.01 3.88
N ALA A 296 -1.72 9.32 3.40
CA ALA A 296 -1.86 8.14 2.55
C ALA A 296 -2.60 6.96 3.22
N PRO A 297 -2.19 6.47 4.41
CA PRO A 297 -2.96 5.47 5.14
C PRO A 297 -4.35 5.97 5.52
N PHE A 298 -4.51 7.21 5.98
CA PHE A 298 -5.84 7.75 6.31
C PHE A 298 -6.76 7.79 5.08
N LEU A 299 -6.25 8.16 3.90
CA LEU A 299 -7.03 8.18 2.66
C LEU A 299 -7.50 6.77 2.31
N SER A 300 -6.62 5.77 2.47
CA SER A 300 -6.97 4.37 2.28
C SER A 300 -8.01 3.88 3.29
N TYR A 301 -7.87 4.18 4.58
CA TYR A 301 -8.88 3.85 5.60
C TYR A 301 -10.22 4.52 5.33
N GLY A 302 -10.23 5.80 4.98
CA GLY A 302 -11.44 6.57 4.72
C GLY A 302 -12.20 6.05 3.50
N LEU A 303 -11.54 6.00 2.34
CA LEU A 303 -12.14 5.47 1.11
C LEU A 303 -12.48 3.98 1.22
N GLY A 304 -11.63 3.22 1.91
CA GLY A 304 -11.86 1.82 2.23
C GLY A 304 -13.12 1.63 3.07
N SER A 305 -13.33 2.45 4.10
CA SER A 305 -14.53 2.41 4.93
C SER A 305 -15.79 2.82 4.17
N LEU A 306 -15.72 3.85 3.33
CA LEU A 306 -16.81 4.22 2.42
C LEU A 306 -17.16 3.06 1.48
N TYR A 307 -16.17 2.39 0.90
CA TYR A 307 -16.43 1.21 0.06
C TYR A 307 -16.94 0.02 0.87
N THR A 308 -16.45 -0.17 2.10
CA THR A 308 -16.93 -1.19 3.05
C THR A 308 -18.42 -0.98 3.40
N SER A 309 -18.88 0.27 3.42
CA SER A 309 -20.29 0.58 3.68
C SER A 309 -21.24 0.10 2.59
N THR A 310 -20.75 -0.14 1.35
CA THR A 310 -21.59 -0.60 0.23
C THR A 310 -21.74 -2.13 0.18
N GLN A 311 -21.01 -2.83 1.03
CA GLN A 311 -20.99 -4.30 1.08
C GLN A 311 -22.28 -4.85 1.70
N ARG A 312 -22.53 -6.15 1.52
CA ARG A 312 -23.80 -6.78 1.92
C ARG A 312 -23.67 -7.63 3.17
N THR A 313 -22.63 -8.42 3.32
CA THR A 313 -22.54 -9.38 4.43
C THR A 313 -21.32 -9.14 5.31
N TRP A 314 -21.38 -9.63 6.56
CA TRP A 314 -20.28 -9.52 7.51
C TRP A 314 -18.95 -10.07 6.97
N LEU A 315 -19.03 -11.15 6.20
CA LEU A 315 -17.89 -11.82 5.60
C LEU A 315 -17.06 -10.88 4.70
N GLU A 316 -17.73 -9.93 4.03
CA GLU A 316 -17.11 -8.96 3.11
C GLU A 316 -16.43 -7.78 3.84
N VAL A 317 -16.80 -7.52 5.09
CA VAL A 317 -16.34 -6.31 5.83
C VAL A 317 -15.44 -6.62 7.02
N ARG A 318 -15.47 -7.86 7.53
CA ARG A 318 -14.77 -8.26 8.76
C ARG A 318 -13.29 -7.92 8.76
N ILE A 319 -12.62 -8.07 7.62
CA ILE A 319 -11.17 -7.81 7.50
C ILE A 319 -10.87 -6.34 7.77
N VAL A 320 -11.68 -5.43 7.20
CA VAL A 320 -11.55 -4.00 7.42
C VAL A 320 -11.79 -3.65 8.89
N ILE A 321 -12.85 -4.20 9.49
CA ILE A 321 -13.17 -3.95 10.90
C ILE A 321 -12.03 -4.39 11.82
N TYR A 322 -11.52 -5.61 11.66
CA TYR A 322 -10.46 -6.13 12.54
C TYR A 322 -9.13 -5.42 12.33
N ALA A 323 -8.72 -5.15 11.09
CA ALA A 323 -7.48 -4.43 10.83
C ALA A 323 -7.55 -2.98 11.34
N THR A 324 -8.66 -2.26 11.10
CA THR A 324 -8.84 -0.91 11.65
C THR A 324 -8.89 -0.93 13.18
N LEU A 325 -9.46 -1.95 13.82
CA LEU A 325 -9.42 -2.10 15.28
C LEU A 325 -7.98 -2.24 15.80
N VAL A 326 -7.14 -3.03 15.13
CA VAL A 326 -5.70 -3.15 15.46
C VAL A 326 -5.02 -1.79 15.37
N PHE A 327 -5.31 -1.02 14.31
CA PHE A 327 -4.78 0.34 14.17
C PHE A 327 -5.23 1.24 15.32
N THR A 328 -6.52 1.34 15.59
CA THR A 328 -7.06 2.28 16.59
C THR A 328 -6.57 1.95 18.00
N LEU A 329 -6.50 0.67 18.36
CA LEU A 329 -5.96 0.22 19.63
C LEU A 329 -4.46 0.49 19.74
N SER A 330 -3.69 0.13 18.70
CA SER A 330 -2.22 0.28 18.73
C SER A 330 -1.80 1.74 18.78
N VAL A 331 -2.49 2.63 18.05
CA VAL A 331 -2.26 4.07 18.12
C VAL A 331 -2.67 4.63 19.48
N LEU A 332 -3.80 4.19 20.05
CA LEU A 332 -4.22 4.63 21.38
C LEU A 332 -3.17 4.26 22.43
N LEU A 333 -2.69 3.02 22.43
CA LEU A 333 -1.64 2.54 23.34
C LEU A 333 -0.33 3.32 23.16
N ALA A 334 0.10 3.53 21.91
CA ALA A 334 1.29 4.33 21.62
C ALA A 334 1.14 5.79 22.08
N SER A 335 -0.05 6.37 21.91
CA SER A 335 -0.35 7.74 22.33
C SER A 335 -0.36 7.88 23.85
N LEU A 336 -0.95 6.90 24.56
CA LEU A 336 -0.95 6.85 26.03
C LEU A 336 0.46 6.71 26.59
N TYR A 337 1.31 5.88 25.98
CA TYR A 337 2.71 5.73 26.38
C TYR A 337 3.52 7.02 26.21
N HIS A 338 3.12 7.89 25.28
CA HIS A 338 3.74 9.18 24.99
C HIS A 338 2.87 10.37 25.43
N ALA A 339 1.95 10.19 26.38
CA ALA A 339 0.96 11.20 26.75
C ALA A 339 1.60 12.55 27.14
N GLN A 340 2.81 12.54 27.68
CA GLN A 340 3.60 13.73 28.02
C GLN A 340 3.97 14.63 26.83
N LEU A 341 3.90 14.12 25.59
CA LEU A 341 4.18 14.88 24.37
C LEU A 341 2.95 15.67 23.86
N PHE A 342 1.79 15.47 24.48
CA PHE A 342 0.54 16.10 24.10
C PHE A 342 0.25 17.29 25.01
N ASN A 343 -0.15 18.43 24.41
CA ASN A 343 -0.56 19.60 25.17
C ASN A 343 -2.08 19.64 25.34
N PHE A 344 -2.58 19.17 26.49
CA PHE A 344 -4.01 19.10 26.80
C PHE A 344 -4.68 20.46 27.09
N ALA A 345 -3.94 21.57 27.07
CA ALA A 345 -4.53 22.90 27.01
C ALA A 345 -5.19 23.18 25.65
N ASN A 346 -4.76 22.47 24.60
CA ASN A 346 -5.36 22.55 23.27
C ASN A 346 -6.45 21.48 23.09
N PRO A 347 -7.44 21.71 22.21
CA PRO A 347 -8.50 20.74 21.95
C PRO A 347 -8.05 19.51 21.14
N SER A 348 -6.94 19.59 20.39
CA SER A 348 -6.56 18.51 19.46
C SER A 348 -6.19 17.17 20.11
N PRO A 349 -5.49 17.09 21.26
CA PRO A 349 -5.30 15.82 21.94
C PRO A 349 -6.61 15.22 22.44
N TRP A 350 -7.58 16.04 22.90
CA TRP A 350 -8.88 15.53 23.34
C TRP A 350 -9.65 14.86 22.21
N PHE A 351 -9.69 15.50 21.03
CA PHE A 351 -10.27 14.88 19.83
C PHE A 351 -9.51 13.62 19.42
N TRP A 352 -8.18 13.61 19.54
CA TRP A 352 -7.35 12.45 19.23
C TRP A 352 -7.67 11.25 20.14
N PHE A 353 -7.52 11.40 21.45
CA PHE A 353 -7.76 10.32 22.41
C PHE A 353 -9.24 9.89 22.41
N GLY A 354 -10.17 10.85 22.46
CA GLY A 354 -11.60 10.56 22.41
C GLY A 354 -12.01 9.84 21.13
N GLY A 355 -11.53 10.31 19.97
CA GLY A 355 -11.81 9.69 18.67
C GLY A 355 -11.29 8.25 18.58
N PHE A 356 -10.06 7.99 19.03
CA PHE A 356 -9.49 6.63 19.03
C PHE A 356 -10.13 5.70 20.05
N ILE A 357 -10.54 6.20 21.22
CA ILE A 357 -11.32 5.43 22.21
C ILE A 357 -12.67 5.02 21.61
N LEU A 358 -13.43 5.98 21.12
CA LEU A 358 -14.76 5.73 20.53
C LEU A 358 -14.68 4.79 19.34
N SER A 359 -13.71 4.98 18.45
CA SER A 359 -13.50 4.11 17.29
C SER A 359 -13.12 2.69 17.70
N SER A 360 -12.22 2.53 18.68
CA SER A 360 -11.81 1.21 19.18
C SER A 360 -12.97 0.48 19.85
N LEU A 361 -13.76 1.18 20.67
CA LEU A 361 -14.94 0.61 21.30
C LEU A 361 -15.98 0.19 20.26
N ALA A 362 -16.31 1.07 19.31
CA ALA A 362 -17.28 0.77 18.25
C ALA A 362 -16.85 -0.44 17.41
N LEU A 363 -15.60 -0.45 16.91
CA LEU A 363 -15.07 -1.55 16.10
C LEU A 363 -14.99 -2.86 16.91
N GLY A 364 -14.61 -2.79 18.19
CA GLY A 364 -14.62 -3.93 19.11
C GLY A 364 -16.02 -4.52 19.28
N LEU A 365 -17.01 -3.66 19.55
CA LEU A 365 -18.42 -4.06 19.69
C LEU A 365 -18.96 -4.68 18.39
N PHE A 366 -18.70 -4.10 17.22
CA PHE A 366 -19.08 -4.71 15.94
C PHE A 366 -18.36 -6.05 15.68
N GLY A 367 -17.11 -6.17 16.11
CA GLY A 367 -16.33 -7.40 16.01
C GLY A 367 -16.87 -8.54 16.88
N MET A 368 -17.41 -8.21 18.06
CA MET A 368 -17.83 -9.16 19.09
C MET A 368 -19.33 -9.46 19.11
N LEU A 369 -20.20 -8.50 18.77
CA LEU A 369 -21.65 -8.60 18.93
C LEU A 369 -22.38 -8.75 17.58
N PRO A 370 -22.85 -9.96 17.20
CA PRO A 370 -23.55 -10.18 15.94
C PRO A 370 -24.81 -9.32 15.77
N THR A 371 -25.52 -9.02 16.86
CA THR A 371 -26.73 -8.19 16.87
C THR A 371 -26.49 -6.76 16.41
N LEU A 372 -25.27 -6.23 16.60
CA LEU A 372 -24.91 -4.88 16.15
C LEU A 372 -24.45 -4.84 14.70
N ARG A 373 -23.99 -5.96 14.12
CA ARG A 373 -23.37 -5.99 12.78
C ARG A 373 -24.26 -6.55 11.68
N THR A 374 -25.23 -7.40 12.02
CA THR A 374 -26.17 -8.01 11.05
C THR A 374 -27.62 -7.71 11.43
N GLN A 375 -28.49 -7.60 10.44
CA GLN A 375 -29.93 -7.49 10.68
C GLN A 375 -30.46 -8.73 11.39
N ALA A 376 -31.40 -8.56 12.33
CA ALA A 376 -32.06 -9.68 12.99
C ALA A 376 -32.84 -10.51 11.96
N HIS A 377 -32.84 -11.84 12.10
CA HIS A 377 -33.77 -12.69 11.39
C HIS A 377 -35.19 -12.25 11.77
N ARG A 378 -35.89 -11.57 10.87
CA ARG A 378 -37.34 -11.46 10.99
C ARG A 378 -37.89 -12.82 10.58
N SER A 379 -38.23 -13.66 11.57
CA SER A 379 -39.15 -14.77 11.34
C SER A 379 -40.45 -14.16 10.84
N GLN A 380 -40.76 -14.36 9.55
CA GLN A 380 -42.10 -14.12 9.03
C GLN A 380 -43.06 -15.15 9.60
#